data_AF-A0AAV4VRN5-F1
#
_entry.id   AF-A0AAV4VRN5-F1
#
_cell.length_a   1.000
_cell.length_b   1.000
_cell.length_c   1.000
_cell.angle_alpha   90.00
_cell.angle_beta   90.00
_cell.angle_gamma   90.00
#
_symmetry.space_group_name_H-M   'P 1'
#
loop_
_entity.id
_entity.type
_entity.pdbx_description
1 polymer ?
#
loop_
_entity_poly.entity_id
_entity_poly.type
_entity_poly.pdbx_seq_one_letter_code
_entity_poly.pdbx_strand_id
1 'polypeptide(L)'
;CNCGDGFKSCSFEGQKQLCECEPEYGLKEGKCEKCNCGDGFKSCSFEGQKQLCECEPEYGLKEGKCEKCNCGDGFKSCSFEGQKQLCECEPEYGLKEGKCESNI
;
A
#
# COMPACT_ATOMS: atom_id res chain seq x y z
N CYS A 1 0.35 26.91 -8.50
CA CYS A 1 -0.17 25.86 -7.61
C CYS A 1 0.69 25.77 -6.37
N ASN A 2 0.10 25.38 -5.23
CA ASN A 2 0.80 25.29 -3.97
C ASN A 2 0.68 23.87 -3.39
N CYS A 3 1.15 22.90 -4.17
CA CYS A 3 1.01 21.47 -3.89
C CYS A 3 2.13 20.89 -3.03
N GLY A 4 3.14 21.67 -2.64
CA GLY A 4 4.34 21.13 -1.96
C GLY A 4 5.30 20.44 -2.93
N ASP A 5 6.25 19.68 -2.39
CA ASP A 5 7.22 18.89 -3.16
C ASP A 5 6.64 17.52 -3.53
N GLY A 6 7.16 16.89 -4.59
CA GLY A 6 6.69 15.57 -5.05
C GLY A 6 5.29 15.58 -5.67
N PHE A 7 4.84 16.74 -6.17
CA PHE A 7 3.65 16.81 -7.01
C PHE A 7 4.02 16.49 -8.46
N LYS A 8 3.23 15.63 -9.09
CA LYS A 8 3.36 15.24 -10.50
C LYS A 8 2.65 16.24 -11.41
N SER A 9 1.45 16.66 -11.02
CA SER A 9 0.66 17.62 -11.79
C SER A 9 -0.19 18.48 -10.87
N CYS A 10 -0.58 19.65 -11.37
CA CYS A 10 -1.56 20.48 -10.67
C CYS A 10 -2.53 21.11 -11.67
N SER A 11 -3.81 21.08 -11.30
CA SER A 11 -4.91 21.64 -12.05
C SER A 11 -5.84 22.46 -11.15
N PHE A 12 -6.75 23.21 -11.77
CA PHE A 12 -7.77 23.97 -11.07
C PHE A 12 -9.15 23.55 -11.56
N GLU A 13 -10.03 23.20 -10.63
CA GLU A 13 -11.45 23.00 -10.89
C GLU A 13 -12.23 24.14 -10.25
N GLY A 14 -12.55 25.15 -11.06
CA GLY A 14 -13.08 26.42 -10.59
C GLY A 14 -12.06 27.17 -9.72
N GLN A 15 -12.38 27.35 -8.44
CA GLN A 15 -11.50 28.01 -7.45
C GLN A 15 -10.72 27.01 -6.59
N LYS A 16 -10.92 25.70 -6.77
CA LYS A 16 -10.20 24.66 -6.01
C LYS A 16 -8.96 24.22 -6.78
N GLN A 17 -7.81 24.22 -6.11
CA GLN A 17 -6.61 23.58 -6.62
C GLN A 17 -6.70 22.06 -6.40
N LEU A 18 -6.32 21.29 -7.42
CA LEU A 18 -6.18 19.84 -7.39
C LEU A 18 -4.72 19.50 -7.63
N CYS A 19 -4.15 18.74 -6.72
CA CYS A 19 -2.75 18.30 -6.77
C CYS A 19 -2.72 16.79 -6.99
N GLU A 20 -2.03 16.36 -8.04
CA GLU A 20 -1.69 14.96 -8.26
C GLU A 20 -0.26 14.75 -7.75
N CYS A 21 -0.08 13.81 -6.83
CA CYS A 21 1.22 13.51 -6.24
C CYS A 21 1.93 12.40 -7.02
N GLU A 22 3.26 12.39 -6.96
CA GLU A 22 4.04 11.24 -7.40
C GLU A 22 3.70 10.01 -6.55
N PRO A 23 3.92 8.77 -7.04
CA PRO A 23 3.57 7.54 -6.32
C PRO A 23 4.14 7.45 -4.90
N GLU A 24 5.31 8.08 -4.66
CA GLU A 24 5.96 8.11 -3.35
C GLU A 24 5.37 9.12 -2.35
N TYR A 25 4.38 9.90 -2.78
CA TYR A 25 3.79 11.01 -2.04
C TYR A 25 2.26 10.87 -1.97
N GLY A 26 1.69 11.22 -0.83
CA GLY A 26 0.26 11.21 -0.58
C GLY A 26 -0.28 12.62 -0.38
N LEU A 27 -1.52 12.86 -0.77
CA LEU A 27 -2.17 14.15 -0.54
C LEU A 27 -2.58 14.29 0.94
N LYS A 28 -2.04 15.29 1.62
CA LYS A 28 -2.36 15.69 2.99
C LYS A 28 -2.67 17.18 3.04
N GLU A 29 -3.89 17.51 3.46
CA GLU A 29 -4.35 18.91 3.57
C GLU A 29 -4.13 19.74 2.29
N GLY A 30 -4.25 19.11 1.11
CA GLY A 30 -4.07 19.76 -0.18
C GLY A 30 -2.63 19.93 -0.65
N LYS A 31 -1.67 19.25 0.00
CA LYS A 31 -0.26 19.19 -0.42
C LYS A 31 0.23 17.75 -0.49
N CYS A 32 1.19 17.50 -1.35
CA CYS A 32 1.91 16.24 -1.42
C CYS A 32 2.90 16.16 -0.25
N GLU A 33 2.79 15.09 0.53
CA GLU A 33 3.71 14.77 1.62
C GLU A 33 4.29 13.38 1.37
N LYS A 34 5.60 13.23 1.62
CA LYS A 34 6.30 11.97 1.37
C LYS A 34 5.74 10.87 2.26
N CYS A 35 5.46 9.72 1.66
CA CYS A 35 4.95 8.58 2.38
C CYS A 35 6.05 7.74 2.99
N ASN A 36 5.79 7.26 4.20
CA ASN A 36 6.68 6.36 4.94
C ASN A 36 6.06 4.95 5.03
N CYS A 37 5.66 4.39 3.88
CA CYS A 37 4.96 3.11 3.80
C CYS A 37 5.88 1.89 3.76
N GLY A 38 7.20 2.04 3.82
CA GLY A 38 8.15 0.94 3.62
C GLY A 38 8.33 0.59 2.15
N ASP A 39 8.88 -0.58 1.86
CA ASP A 39 9.08 -1.07 0.49
C ASP A 39 7.82 -1.77 -0.04
N GLY A 40 7.62 -1.74 -1.36
CA GLY A 40 6.51 -2.45 -2.00
C GLY A 40 5.13 -1.88 -1.69
N PHE A 41 5.04 -0.59 -1.36
CA PHE A 41 3.77 0.11 -1.40
C PHE A 41 3.48 0.59 -2.82
N LYS A 42 2.21 0.50 -3.19
CA LYS A 42 1.68 0.91 -4.49
C LYS A 42 1.21 2.36 -4.48
N SER A 43 0.56 2.75 -3.39
CA SER A 43 0.03 4.09 -3.19
C SER A 43 -0.08 4.42 -1.71
N CYS A 44 -0.28 5.69 -1.41
CA CYS A 44 -0.50 6.15 -0.05
C CYS A 44 -1.41 7.38 -0.03
N SER A 45 -2.10 7.57 1.10
CA SER A 45 -2.95 8.73 1.34
C SER A 45 -2.91 9.12 2.81
N PHE A 46 -3.46 10.30 3.13
CA PHE A 46 -3.55 10.77 4.51
C PHE A 46 -5.00 11.03 4.88
N GLU A 47 -5.42 10.45 5.99
CA GLU A 47 -6.69 10.73 6.65
C GLU A 47 -6.41 11.51 7.94
N GLY A 48 -6.45 12.84 7.84
CA GLY A 48 -6.00 13.74 8.91
C GLY A 48 -4.50 13.58 9.18
N GLN A 49 -4.14 13.14 10.39
CA GLN A 49 -2.74 12.85 10.76
C GLN A 49 -2.34 11.40 10.48
N LYS A 50 -3.29 10.53 10.13
CA LYS A 50 -3.03 9.11 9.90
C LYS A 50 -2.62 8.89 8.45
N GLN A 51 -1.46 8.27 8.25
CA GLN A 51 -1.01 7.79 6.95
C GLN A 51 -1.67 6.44 6.66
N LEU A 52 -2.20 6.28 5.45
CA LEU A 52 -2.77 5.05 4.92
C LEU A 52 -1.88 4.58 3.77
N CYS A 53 -1.52 3.30 3.78
CA CYS A 53 -0.64 2.69 2.79
C CYS A 53 -1.39 1.57 2.08
N GLU A 54 -1.35 1.58 0.75
CA GLU A 54 -1.78 0.46 -0.08
C GLU A 54 -0.54 -0.30 -0.52
N CYS A 55 -0.47 -1.59 -0.17
CA CYS A 55 0.66 -2.44 -0.49
C CYS A 55 0.45 -3.15 -1.83
N GLU A 56 1.55 -3.46 -2.52
CA GLU A 56 1.52 -4.39 -3.64
C GLU A 56 1.04 -5.76 -3.18
N PRO A 57 0.47 -6.61 -4.06
CA PRO A 57 -0.08 -7.91 -3.67
C PRO A 57 0.90 -8.83 -2.92
N GLU A 58 2.20 -8.67 -3.18
CA GLU A 58 3.27 -9.43 -2.53
C GLU A 58 3.62 -8.96 -1.10
N TYR A 59 2.99 -7.87 -0.65
CA TYR A 59 3.27 -7.17 0.60
C TYR A 59 1.99 -7.02 1.42
N GLY A 60 2.14 -7.16 2.74
CA GLY A 60 1.04 -7.00 3.69
C GLY A 60 1.28 -5.79 4.58
N LEU A 61 0.21 -5.13 5.00
CA LEU A 61 0.30 -4.02 5.95
C LEU A 61 0.57 -4.56 7.37
N LYS A 62 1.71 -4.18 7.94
CA LYS A 62 2.11 -4.49 9.31
C LYS A 62 2.53 -3.20 10.01
N GLU A 63 1.85 -2.88 11.11
CA GLU A 63 2.12 -1.65 11.90
C GLU A 63 2.14 -0.35 11.05
N GLY A 64 1.32 -0.30 10.00
CA GLY A 64 1.21 0.87 9.12
C GLY A 64 2.25 0.94 7.99
N LYS A 65 3.03 -0.12 7.78
CA LYS A 65 3.99 -0.22 6.67
C LYS A 65 3.79 -1.51 5.88
N CYS A 66 4.13 -1.49 4.61
CA CYS A 66 4.19 -2.65 3.74
C CYS A 66 5.43 -3.48 4.10
N GLU A 67 5.19 -4.74 4.43
CA GLU A 67 6.23 -5.74 4.69
C GLU A 67 6.03 -6.90 3.73
N LYS A 68 7.12 -7.40 3.16
CA LYS A 68 7.07 -8.49 2.19
C LYS A 68 6.52 -9.75 2.83
N CYS A 69 5.55 -10.37 2.18
CA CYS A 69 4.96 -11.60 2.66
C CYS A 69 5.74 -12.84 2.24
N ASN A 70 5.81 -13.80 3.14
CA ASN A 70 6.44 -15.10 2.88
C ASN A 70 5.36 -16.18 2.78
N CYS A 71 4.46 -16.03 1.80
CA CYS A 71 3.28 -16.89 1.65
C CYS A 71 3.47 -18.06 0.68
N GLY A 72 4.69 -18.32 0.18
CA GLY A 72 4.93 -19.38 -0.81
C GLY A 72 4.44 -18.99 -2.22
N ASP A 73 4.37 -19.96 -3.12
CA ASP A 73 3.90 -19.75 -4.49
C ASP A 73 2.37 -19.84 -4.57
N GLY A 74 1.76 -19.05 -5.46
CA GLY A 74 0.31 -19.08 -5.68
C GLY A 74 -0.51 -18.49 -4.53
N PHE A 75 0.06 -17.58 -3.74
CA PHE A 75 -0.74 -16.73 -2.87
C PHE A 75 -1.35 -15.56 -3.66
N LYS A 76 -2.60 -15.24 -3.34
CA LYS A 76 -3.37 -14.16 -3.95
C LYS A 76 -3.20 -12.85 -3.18
N SER A 77 -3.18 -12.95 -1.85
CA SER A 77 -3.05 -11.79 -0.96
C SER A 77 -2.44 -12.22 0.38
N CYS A 78 -1.96 -11.25 1.14
CA CYS A 78 -1.49 -11.48 2.49
C CYS A 78 -1.77 -10.29 3.41
N SER A 79 -1.84 -10.55 4.71
CA SER A 79 -2.03 -9.54 5.74
C SER A 79 -1.32 -9.93 7.03
N PHE A 80 -1.18 -8.98 7.96
CA PHE A 80 -0.59 -9.22 9.26
C PHE A 80 -1.60 -8.93 10.37
N GLU A 81 -1.77 -9.88 11.29
CA GLU A 81 -2.50 -9.72 12.54
C GLU A 81 -1.47 -9.75 13.70
N GLY A 82 -1.02 -8.56 14.10
CA GLY A 82 0.11 -8.43 15.02
C GLY A 82 1.40 -8.98 14.41
N GLN A 83 1.97 -10.02 15.01
CA GLN A 83 3.17 -10.70 14.49
C GLN A 83 2.83 -11.88 13.57
N LYS A 84 1.55 -12.26 13.45
CA LYS A 84 1.13 -13.40 12.64
C LYS A 84 0.85 -12.97 11.21
N GLN A 85 1.52 -13.62 10.26
CA GLN A 85 1.23 -13.49 8.84
C GLN A 85 0.03 -14.36 8.48
N LEU A 86 -0.90 -13.81 7.69
CA LEU A 86 -2.06 -14.49 7.12
C LEU A 86 -1.91 -14.48 5.61
N CYS A 87 -2.08 -15.64 4.98
CA CYS A 87 -1.96 -15.83 3.54
C CYS A 87 -3.30 -16.31 2.97
N GLU A 88 -3.74 -15.68 1.89
CA GLU A 88 -4.85 -16.15 1.07
C GLU A 88 -4.26 -16.82 -0.17
N CYS A 89 -4.55 -18.11 -0.37
CA CYS A 89 -4.05 -18.87 -1.52
C CYS A 89 -5.02 -18.77 -2.71
N GLU A 90 -4.47 -18.84 -3.92
CA GLU A 90 -5.26 -19.07 -5.13
C GLU A 90 -5.99 -20.42 -5.02
N PRO A 91 -7.15 -20.61 -5.69
CA PRO A 91 -7.97 -21.81 -5.55
C PRO A 91 -7.26 -23.14 -5.83
N GLU A 92 -6.20 -23.12 -6.64
CA GLU A 92 -5.41 -24.31 -7.02
C GLU A 92 -4.35 -24.69 -5.97
N TYR A 93 -4.12 -23.82 -4.97
CA TYR A 93 -3.10 -23.94 -3.94
C TYR A 93 -3.73 -24.20 -2.57
N GLY A 94 -3.07 -25.01 -1.75
CA GLY A 94 -3.47 -25.33 -0.39
C GLY A 94 -2.64 -24.56 0.63
N LEU A 95 -3.24 -24.14 1.74
CA LEU A 95 -2.51 -23.56 2.86
C LEU A 95 -1.91 -24.67 3.73
N LYS A 96 -0.59 -24.78 3.74
CA LYS A 96 0.18 -25.75 4.52
C LYS A 96 1.28 -25.02 5.29
N GLU A 97 1.33 -25.24 6.60
CA GLU A 97 2.25 -24.55 7.53
C GLU A 97 2.27 -23.01 7.40
N GLY A 98 1.15 -22.41 6.98
CA GLY A 98 1.03 -20.96 6.79
C GLY A 98 1.56 -20.43 5.45
N LYS A 99 1.83 -21.32 4.48
CA LYS A 99 2.23 -20.99 3.11
C LYS A 99 1.31 -21.68 2.10
N CYS A 100 1.18 -21.06 0.93
CA CYS A 100 0.52 -21.61 -0.22
C CYS A 100 1.48 -22.57 -0.93
N GLU A 101 1.02 -23.80 -1.11
CA GLU A 101 1.73 -24.86 -1.82
C GLU A 101 0.77 -25.47 -2.85
N SER A 102 1.30 -25.85 -4.02
CA SER A 102 0.51 -26.51 -5.05
C SER A 102 0.07 -27.89 -4.55
N ASN A 103 -1.19 -28.26 -4.82
CA ASN A 103 -1.72 -29.58 -4.45
C ASN A 103 -1.47 -30.68 -5.51
N ILE A 104 -0.53 -30.45 -6.44
CA ILE A 104 -0.19 -31.37 -7.53
C ILE A 104 0.74 -32.49 -7.06
#